data_AF-A0AA97DCP7-F1
#
_entry.id   AF-A0AA97DCP7-F1
#
_cell.length_a   1.000
_cell.length_b   1.000
_cell.length_c   1.000
_cell.angle_alpha   90.00
_cell.angle_beta   90.00
_cell.angle_gamma   90.00
#
_symmetry.space_group_name_H-M   'P 1'
#
loop_
_entity.id
_entity.type
_entity.pdbx_description
1 polymer ?
#
loop_
_entity_poly.entity_id
_entity_poly.type
_entity_poly.pdbx_seq_one_letter_code
_entity_poly.pdbx_strand_id
1 'polypeptide(L)'
;MDTYKKSSELGQDLILAYLKSRMKEKKVTQNKLAEILQIGVTTLYRYFKKETPMPLGVYLEICGALELRPYLIPSEKDNTEMQRMFFS
;
A
#
# COMPACT_ATOMS: atom_id res chain seq x y z
N MET A 1 -11.20 13.88 -19.49
CA MET A 1 -11.28 14.02 -18.02
C MET A 1 -11.31 12.68 -17.26
N ASP A 2 -11.21 11.52 -17.94
CA ASP A 2 -11.25 10.19 -17.29
C ASP A 2 -9.91 9.45 -17.19
N THR A 3 -8.83 9.99 -17.74
CA THR A 3 -7.53 9.31 -17.78
C THR A 3 -6.88 9.26 -16.40
N TYR A 4 -6.83 10.38 -15.68
CA TYR A 4 -6.17 10.45 -14.36
C TYR A 4 -6.87 9.59 -13.29
N LYS A 5 -8.21 9.49 -13.31
CA LYS A 5 -8.96 8.63 -12.38
C LYS A 5 -8.66 7.16 -12.64
N LYS A 6 -8.72 6.72 -13.90
CA LYS A 6 -8.36 5.35 -14.30
C LYS A 6 -6.91 5.02 -13.97
N SER A 7 -5.98 5.94 -14.23
CA SER A 7 -4.57 5.79 -13.85
C SER A 7 -4.40 5.67 -12.33
N SER A 8 -5.15 6.46 -11.55
CA SER A 8 -5.14 6.35 -10.09
C SER A 8 -5.67 4.99 -9.61
N GLU A 9 -6.76 4.48 -10.18
CA GLU A 9 -7.31 3.17 -9.85
C GLU A 9 -6.32 2.04 -10.15
N LEU A 10 -5.66 2.08 -11.31
CA LEU A 10 -4.60 1.13 -11.68
C LEU A 10 -3.42 1.20 -10.70
N GLY A 11 -2.98 2.40 -10.32
CA GLY A 11 -1.93 2.58 -9.33
C GLY A 11 -2.31 1.99 -7.97
N GLN A 12 -3.55 2.20 -7.53
CA GLN A 12 -4.06 1.59 -6.30
C GLN A 12 -4.07 0.05 -6.38
N ASP A 13 -4.47 -0.52 -7.51
CA ASP A 13 -4.47 -1.98 -7.70
C ASP A 13 -3.06 -2.58 -7.62
N LEU A 14 -2.07 -1.93 -8.23
CA LEU A 14 -0.67 -2.33 -8.14
C LEU A 14 -0.15 -2.28 -6.70
N ILE A 15 -0.45 -1.20 -5.97
CA ILE A 15 -0.08 -1.05 -4.57
C ILE A 15 -0.72 -2.15 -3.73
N LEU A 16 -2.04 -2.34 -3.83
CA LEU A 16 -2.75 -3.35 -3.04
C LEU A 16 -2.31 -4.78 -3.36
N ALA A 17 -2.01 -5.08 -4.63
CA ALA A 17 -1.44 -6.37 -5.03
C ALA A 17 -0.07 -6.60 -4.40
N TYR A 18 0.79 -5.58 -4.40
CA TYR A 18 2.11 -5.64 -3.77
C TYR A 18 2.03 -5.83 -2.26
N LEU A 19 1.15 -5.09 -1.57
CA LEU A 19 0.89 -5.26 -0.13
C LEU A 19 0.45 -6.70 0.16
N LYS A 20 -0.48 -7.27 -0.63
CA LYS A 20 -0.92 -8.67 -0.48
C LYS A 20 0.23 -9.67 -0.70
N SER A 21 1.13 -9.43 -1.65
CA SER A 21 2.32 -10.26 -1.86
C SER A 21 3.22 -10.24 -0.62
N ARG A 22 3.55 -9.04 -0.13
CA ARG A 22 4.40 -8.89 1.06
C ARG A 22 3.78 -9.51 2.31
N MET A 23 2.47 -9.40 2.47
CA MET A 23 1.73 -10.08 3.55
C MET A 23 1.90 -11.60 3.48
N LYS A 24 1.83 -12.20 2.28
CA LYS A 24 2.09 -13.64 2.10
C LYS A 24 3.53 -14.02 2.44
N GLU A 25 4.51 -13.26 1.95
CA GLU A 25 5.94 -13.47 2.24
C GLU A 25 6.21 -13.46 3.75
N LYS A 26 5.61 -12.50 4.47
CA LYS A 26 5.75 -12.35 5.92
C LYS A 26 4.80 -13.21 6.75
N LYS A 27 3.91 -13.98 6.11
CA LYS A 27 2.84 -14.75 6.77
C LYS A 27 1.95 -13.89 7.68
N VAL A 28 1.72 -12.63 7.31
CA VAL A 28 0.83 -11.71 8.02
C VAL A 28 -0.56 -11.77 7.39
N THR A 29 -1.56 -12.16 8.16
CA THR A 29 -2.96 -12.14 7.71
C THR A 29 -3.56 -10.74 7.80
N GLN A 30 -4.68 -10.47 7.11
CA GLN A 30 -5.38 -9.19 7.28
C GLN A 30 -5.87 -8.99 8.73
N ASN A 31 -6.31 -10.05 9.40
CA ASN A 31 -6.69 -9.96 10.82
C ASN A 31 -5.49 -9.53 11.68
N LYS A 32 -4.32 -10.12 11.45
CA LYS A 32 -3.10 -9.76 12.19
C LYS A 32 -2.64 -8.35 11.87
N LEU A 33 -2.72 -7.93 10.62
CA LEU A 33 -2.41 -6.57 10.21
C LEU A 33 -3.35 -5.56 10.86
N ALA A 34 -4.66 -5.85 10.91
CA ALA A 34 -5.64 -5.00 11.58
C ALA A 34 -5.34 -4.85 13.09
N GLU A 35 -4.93 -5.94 13.74
CA GLU A 35 -4.48 -5.93 15.14
C GLU A 35 -3.24 -5.05 15.35
N ILE A 36 -2.21 -5.19 14.50
CA ILE A 36 -0.98 -4.37 14.56
C ILE A 36 -1.30 -2.88 14.41
N LEU A 37 -2.20 -2.55 13.49
CA LEU A 37 -2.61 -1.19 13.18
C LEU A 37 -3.67 -0.63 14.14
N GLN A 38 -4.18 -1.45 15.07
CA GLN A 38 -5.25 -1.09 15.99
C GLN A 38 -6.52 -0.54 15.29
N ILE A 39 -6.86 -1.11 14.13
CA ILE A 39 -8.08 -0.77 13.38
C ILE A 39 -9.01 -1.97 13.25
N GLY A 40 -10.30 -1.70 13.02
CA GLY A 40 -11.30 -2.75 12.81
C GLY A 40 -10.96 -3.64 11.62
N VAL A 41 -11.05 -4.96 11.80
CA VAL A 41 -10.81 -5.97 10.75
C VAL A 41 -11.64 -5.67 9.51
N THR A 42 -12.95 -5.44 9.67
CA THR A 42 -13.86 -5.10 8.58
C THR A 42 -13.44 -3.83 7.83
N THR A 43 -12.91 -2.82 8.54
CA THR A 43 -12.40 -1.59 7.95
C THR A 43 -11.19 -1.88 7.06
N LEU A 44 -10.24 -2.68 7.52
CA LEU A 44 -9.09 -3.09 6.71
C LEU A 44 -9.53 -3.89 5.47
N TYR A 45 -10.51 -4.78 5.60
CA TYR A 45 -11.09 -5.49 4.45
C TYR A 45 -11.66 -4.53 3.41
N ARG A 46 -12.43 -3.51 3.85
CA ARG A 46 -13.01 -2.49 2.97
C ARG A 46 -11.94 -1.70 2.23
N TYR A 47 -10.85 -1.34 2.91
CA TYR A 47 -9.71 -0.67 2.27
C TYR A 47 -9.07 -1.54 1.17
N PHE A 48 -8.80 -2.81 1.45
CA PHE A 48 -8.19 -3.72 0.48
C PHE A 48 -9.10 -4.12 -0.68
N LYS A 49 -10.42 -3.93 -0.53
CA LYS A 49 -11.41 -4.08 -1.60
C LYS A 49 -11.72 -2.76 -2.32
N LYS A 50 -11.13 -1.65 -1.89
CA LYS A 50 -11.45 -0.29 -2.36
C LYS A 50 -12.93 0.09 -2.17
N GLU A 51 -13.64 -0.56 -1.24
CA GLU A 51 -15.03 -0.23 -0.86
C GLU A 51 -15.08 1.07 -0.04
N THR A 52 -13.97 1.45 0.58
CA THR A 52 -13.79 2.71 1.29
C THR A 52 -12.38 3.23 1.00
N PRO A 53 -12.20 4.54 0.76
CA PRO A 53 -10.87 5.11 0.57
C PRO A 53 -9.98 4.83 1.79
N MET A 54 -8.77 4.32 1.54
CA MET A 54 -7.77 4.12 2.59
C MET A 54 -7.11 5.48 2.89
N PRO A 55 -7.10 5.94 4.15
CA PRO A 55 -6.35 7.13 4.53
C PRO A 55 -4.85 6.95 4.28
N LEU A 56 -4.16 8.01 3.85
CA LEU A 56 -2.72 7.99 3.61
C LEU A 56 -1.93 7.51 4.84
N GLY A 57 -2.35 7.94 6.06
CA GLY A 57 -1.74 7.49 7.31
C GLY A 57 -1.77 5.97 7.47
N VAL A 58 -2.94 5.35 7.23
CA VAL A 58 -3.10 3.89 7.30
C VAL A 58 -2.23 3.18 6.26
N TYR A 59 -2.11 3.72 5.04
CA TYR A 59 -1.19 3.19 4.04
C TYR A 59 0.27 3.19 4.53
N LEU A 60 0.73 4.32 5.09
CA LEU A 60 2.09 4.44 5.62
C LEU A 60 2.34 3.49 6.81
N GLU A 61 1.36 3.32 7.69
CA GLU A 61 1.43 2.36 8.79
C GLU A 61 1.49 0.92 8.29
N ILE A 62 0.70 0.55 7.27
CA ILE A 62 0.80 -0.76 6.61
C ILE A 62 2.20 -0.95 6.04
N CYS A 63 2.76 0.08 5.40
CA CYS A 63 4.13 0.01 4.91
C CYS A 63 5.12 -0.25 6.05
N GLY A 64 5.02 0.48 7.16
CA GLY A 64 5.85 0.25 8.35
C GLY A 64 5.70 -1.19 8.90
N ALA A 65 4.46 -1.65 9.10
CA ALA A 65 4.16 -2.98 9.61
C ALA A 65 4.68 -4.12 8.71
N LEU A 66 4.78 -3.87 7.41
CA LEU A 66 5.29 -4.84 6.43
C LEU A 66 6.77 -4.66 6.08
N GLU A 67 7.48 -3.75 6.76
CA GLU A 67 8.85 -3.30 6.44
C GLU A 67 9.00 -2.95 4.95
N LEU A 68 8.05 -2.16 4.47
CA LEU A 68 8.04 -1.56 3.15
C LEU A 68 8.43 -0.10 3.26
N ARG A 69 9.20 0.37 2.29
CA ARG A 69 9.50 1.79 2.12
C ARG A 69 8.50 2.36 1.11
N PRO A 70 7.61 3.27 1.49
CA PRO A 70 6.71 3.93 0.56
C PRO A 70 7.52 4.94 -0.25
N TYR A 71 8.13 4.51 -1.36
CA TYR A 71 8.82 5.44 -2.25
C TYR A 71 7.79 6.29 -3.00
N LEU A 72 7.72 7.57 -2.65
CA LEU A 72 7.06 8.61 -3.45
C LEU A 72 8.17 9.33 -4.22
N ILE A 73 8.42 8.92 -5.46
CA ILE A 73 9.44 9.59 -6.30
C ILE A 73 8.78 10.84 -6.92
N PRO A 74 9.34 12.05 -6.74
CA PRO A 74 8.91 13.24 -7.47
C PRO A 74 9.12 13.03 -8.97
N SER A 75 8.16 13.47 -9.79
CA SER A 75 8.14 13.28 -11.24
C SER A 75 9.41 13.76 -11.97
N GLU A 76 10.18 14.67 -11.36
CA GLU A 76 11.44 15.17 -11.93
C GLU A 76 12.60 14.16 -11.87
N LYS A 77 12.45 13.06 -11.13
CA LYS A 77 13.50 12.04 -10.91
C LYS A 77 13.14 10.64 -11.43
N ASP A 78 12.04 10.51 -12.17
CA ASP A 78 11.54 9.22 -12.65
C ASP A 78 12.00 8.94 -14.09
N ASN A 79 13.07 8.15 -14.24
CA ASN A 79 13.43 7.52 -15.50
C ASN A 79 13.41 5.99 -15.31
N THR A 80 12.20 5.43 -15.15
CA THR A 80 11.89 4.00 -15.27
C THR A 80 12.62 3.07 -14.29
N GLU A 81 11.83 2.46 -13.41
CA GLU A 81 12.13 1.38 -12.45
C GLU A 81 12.41 1.79 -10.99
N MET A 82 11.64 1.14 -10.10
CA MET A 82 11.64 1.32 -8.65
C MET A 82 13.01 0.94 -8.06
N GLN A 83 13.88 1.91 -7.80
CA GLN A 83 15.20 1.64 -7.23
C GLN A 83 15.15 1.47 -5.71
N ARG A 84 15.71 0.35 -5.22
CA ARG A 84 15.94 0.08 -3.80
C ARG A 84 17.00 1.04 -3.23
N MET A 85 16.63 1.90 -2.30
CA MET A 85 17.60 2.49 -1.38
C MET A 85 17.91 1.50 -0.25
N PHE A 86 19.18 1.41 0.11
CA PHE A 86 19.62 0.88 1.40
C PHE A 86 19.55 2.01 2.43
N PHE A 87 19.18 1.70 3.67
CA PHE A 87 19.31 2.67 4.77
C PHE A 87 20.59 2.28 5.50
N SER A 88 21.48 3.25 5.68
CA SER A 88 22.61 3.18 6.61
C SER A 88 22.12 3.28 8.04
#